data_AF-W6TGR7-F1
#
_entry.id   AF-W6TGR7-F1
#
_cell.length_a   1.000
_cell.length_b   1.000
_cell.length_c   1.000
_cell.angle_alpha   90.00
_cell.angle_beta   90.00
_cell.angle_gamma   90.00
#
_symmetry.space_group_name_H-M   'P 1'
#
loop_
_entity.id
_entity.type
_entity.pdbx_description
1 polymer ?
#
loop_
_entity_poly.entity_id
_entity_poly.type
_entity_poly.pdbx_seq_one_letter_code
_entity_poly.pdbx_strand_id
1 'polypeptide(L)'
;MRIFFASSDGIALEVLKKISDQYDVVGVLTAPDKPSGRGLSLKVNDIKREALSRKITVLQPVVLDADVINLVKSLEPELMLVFLMVRFLNKNFWIFFQ
;
A
#
# COMPACT_ATOMS: atom_id res chain seq x y z
N MET A 1 0.65 17.83 -0.45
CA MET A 1 1.41 16.68 -0.97
C MET A 1 0.57 15.43 -0.81
N ARG A 2 0.20 14.80 -1.93
CA ARG A 2 -0.56 13.56 -2.03
C ARG A 2 0.41 12.38 -2.07
N ILE A 3 0.33 11.49 -1.09
CA ILE A 3 1.24 10.36 -0.93
C ILE A 3 0.52 9.05 -1.25
N PHE A 4 1.15 8.22 -2.07
CA PHE A 4 0.78 6.82 -2.21
C PHE A 4 1.76 5.95 -1.42
N PHE A 5 1.27 5.25 -0.40
CA PHE A 5 2.12 4.47 0.51
C PHE A 5 2.14 2.99 0.13
N ALA A 6 3.31 2.35 0.10
CA ALA A 6 3.43 0.93 -0.21
C ALA A 6 4.23 0.18 0.86
N SER A 7 3.53 -0.65 1.64
CA SER A 7 4.14 -1.62 2.55
C SER A 7 3.15 -2.76 2.88
N SER A 8 3.69 -3.92 3.25
CA SER A 8 2.94 -4.99 3.91
C SER A 8 3.48 -5.37 5.28
N ASP A 9 4.59 -4.75 5.69
CA ASP A 9 5.28 -5.08 6.93
C ASP A 9 4.74 -4.21 8.08
N GLY A 10 4.44 -4.84 9.22
CA GLY A 10 3.95 -4.16 10.41
C GLY A 10 4.95 -3.14 10.97
N ILE A 11 6.24 -3.27 10.69
CA ILE A 11 7.28 -2.30 11.05
C ILE A 11 6.97 -0.92 10.43
N ALA A 12 6.30 -0.88 9.28
CA ALA A 12 5.95 0.36 8.59
C ALA A 12 4.70 1.05 9.16
N LEU A 13 3.99 0.45 10.13
CA LEU A 13 2.71 0.96 10.65
C LEU A 13 2.85 2.35 11.26
N GLU A 14 3.87 2.57 12.08
CA GLU A 14 4.09 3.88 12.71
C GLU A 14 4.51 4.94 11.68
N VAL A 15 5.14 4.53 10.57
CA VAL A 15 5.41 5.44 9.45
C VAL A 15 4.09 5.84 8.79
N LEU A 16 3.23 4.88 8.45
CA LEU A 16 1.91 5.15 7.85
C LEU A 16 1.08 6.11 8.70
N LYS A 17 1.02 5.90 10.03
CA LYS A 17 0.31 6.79 10.95
C LYS A 17 0.83 8.23 10.87
N LYS A 18 2.14 8.40 11.08
CA LYS A 18 2.78 9.72 11.09
C LYS A 18 2.62 10.47 9.78
N ILE A 19 2.79 9.80 8.64
CA ILE A 19 2.61 10.46 7.34
C ILE A 19 1.14 10.81 7.09
N SER A 20 0.19 9.97 7.55
CA SER A 20 -1.24 10.22 7.37
C SER A 20 -1.74 11.40 8.23
N ASP A 21 -1.03 11.70 9.31
CA ASP A 21 -1.33 12.87 10.15
C ASP A 21 -0.76 14.18 9.56
N GLN A 22 0.17 14.11 8.60
CA GLN A 22 0.88 15.26 8.03
C GLN A 22 0.57 15.54 6.56
N TYR A 23 0.19 14.51 5.81
CA TYR A 23 0.02 14.55 4.36
C TYR A 23 -1.25 13.82 3.94
N ASP A 24 -1.71 14.10 2.73
CA ASP A 24 -2.87 13.42 2.15
C ASP A 24 -2.46 12.06 1.61
N VAL A 25 -2.62 11.00 2.41
CA VAL A 25 -2.35 9.63 1.96
C VAL A 25 -3.54 9.12 1.15
N VAL A 26 -3.43 9.26 -0.17
CA VAL A 26 -4.54 8.99 -1.12
C VAL A 26 -4.76 7.51 -1.38
N GLY A 27 -3.76 6.68 -1.10
CA GLY A 27 -3.85 5.24 -1.27
C GLY A 27 -2.72 4.47 -0.60
N VAL A 28 -3.03 3.20 -0.30
CA VAL A 28 -2.12 2.24 0.30
C VAL A 28 -2.05 0.98 -0.55
N LEU A 29 -0.85 0.60 -1.00
CA LEU A 29 -0.57 -0.69 -1.60
C LEU A 29 -0.02 -1.65 -0.54
N THR A 30 -0.69 -2.79 -0.34
CA THR A 30 -0.26 -3.81 0.62
C THR A 30 -0.39 -5.21 0.04
N ALA A 31 0.21 -6.20 0.71
CA ALA A 31 0.09 -7.60 0.29
C ALA A 31 -1.35 -8.11 0.52
N PRO A 32 -1.86 -9.03 -0.33
CA PRO A 32 -3.09 -9.74 -0.05
C PRO A 32 -3.07 -10.39 1.33
N ASP A 33 -4.26 -10.53 1.93
CA ASP A 33 -4.40 -11.24 3.19
C ASP A 33 -3.95 -12.69 2.99
N LYS A 34 -3.13 -13.20 3.92
CA LYS A 34 -2.60 -14.57 3.86
C LYS A 34 -2.94 -15.33 5.14
N PRO A 35 -3.17 -16.65 5.06
CA PRO A 35 -3.26 -17.50 6.24
C PRO A 35 -1.98 -17.38 7.10
N SER A 36 -2.13 -17.32 8.42
CA SER A 36 -0.97 -17.24 9.33
C SER A 36 -1.25 -17.93 10.67
N GLY A 37 -0.19 -18.34 11.38
CA GLY A 37 -0.27 -19.00 12.68
C GLY A 37 -0.74 -20.46 12.64
N ARG A 38 -0.94 -21.06 13.82
CA ARG A 38 -1.50 -22.42 13.96
C ARG A 38 -3.00 -22.35 13.71
N GLY A 39 -3.51 -23.12 12.74
CA GLY A 39 -4.91 -23.09 12.31
C GLY A 39 -5.20 -22.21 11.09
N LEU A 40 -4.18 -21.56 10.50
CA LEU A 40 -4.24 -20.91 9.17
C LEU A 40 -5.45 -19.97 8.96
N SER A 41 -5.84 -19.21 9.99
CA SER A 41 -6.89 -18.20 9.82
C SER A 41 -6.39 -17.05 8.94
N LEU A 42 -7.28 -16.52 8.09
CA LEU A 42 -7.01 -15.33 7.30
C LEU A 42 -6.76 -14.15 8.23
N LYS A 43 -5.55 -13.58 8.16
CA LYS A 43 -5.17 -12.41 8.95
C LYS A 43 -5.03 -11.19 8.05
N VAL A 44 -5.86 -10.19 8.30
CA VAL A 44 -5.69 -8.84 7.76
C VAL A 44 -4.42 -8.24 8.37
N ASN A 45 -3.49 -7.79 7.53
CA ASN A 45 -2.25 -7.16 7.97
C ASN A 45 -2.49 -5.76 8.59
N ASP A 46 -1.55 -5.30 9.42
CA ASP A 46 -1.74 -4.09 10.23
C ASP A 46 -1.81 -2.82 9.36
N ILE A 47 -1.10 -2.79 8.23
CA ILE A 47 -1.16 -1.70 7.24
C ILE A 47 -2.57 -1.55 6.67
N LYS A 48 -3.20 -2.65 6.26
CA LYS A 48 -4.58 -2.64 5.76
C LYS A 48 -5.56 -2.19 6.84
N ARG A 49 -5.41 -2.68 8.07
CA ARG A 49 -6.32 -2.30 9.17
C ARG A 49 -6.29 -0.79 9.42
N GLU A 50 -5.09 -0.22 9.48
CA GLU A 50 -4.90 1.22 9.69
C GLU A 50 -5.44 2.06 8.51
N ALA A 51 -5.15 1.64 7.28
CA ALA A 51 -5.65 2.34 6.11
C ALA A 51 -7.19 2.34 6.06
N LEU A 52 -7.82 1.20 6.34
CA LEU A 52 -9.28 1.09 6.39
C LEU A 52 -9.90 1.92 7.52
N SER A 53 -9.28 1.97 8.71
CA SER A 53 -9.78 2.78 9.83
C SER A 53 -9.76 4.28 9.50
N ARG A 54 -8.79 4.70 8.69
CA ARG A 54 -8.65 6.07 8.17
C ARG A 54 -9.43 6.34 6.89
N LYS A 55 -10.15 5.34 6.35
CA LYS A 55 -10.88 5.42 5.07
C LYS A 55 -9.98 5.72 3.86
N ILE A 56 -8.72 5.29 3.92
CA ILE A 56 -7.76 5.39 2.82
C ILE A 56 -8.02 4.24 1.83
N THR A 57 -7.93 4.52 0.54
CA THR A 57 -8.05 3.51 -0.53
C THR A 57 -6.98 2.44 -0.38
N VAL A 58 -7.37 1.16 -0.28
CA VAL A 58 -6.44 0.03 -0.14
C VAL A 58 -6.40 -0.81 -1.42
N LEU A 59 -5.20 -0.99 -1.98
CA LEU A 59 -4.93 -1.89 -3.09
C LEU A 59 -4.18 -3.12 -2.57
N GLN A 60 -4.74 -4.32 -2.82
CA GLN A 60 -4.13 -5.61 -2.51
C GLN A 60 -3.95 -6.49 -3.76
N PRO A 61 -3.34 -5.98 -4.84
CA PRO A 61 -3.23 -6.75 -6.06
C PRO A 61 -2.34 -7.97 -5.85
N VAL A 62 -2.63 -9.04 -6.58
CA VAL A 62 -1.73 -10.20 -6.69
C VAL A 62 -0.56 -9.85 -7.61
N VAL A 63 -0.84 -9.11 -8.70
CA VAL A 63 0.11 -8.65 -9.72
C VAL A 63 -0.08 -7.16 -9.99
N LEU A 64 1.01 -6.43 -10.25
CA LEU A 64 0.97 -5.01 -10.62
C LEU A 64 0.79 -4.85 -12.13
N ASP A 65 -0.44 -5.01 -12.61
CA ASP A 65 -0.80 -4.86 -14.02
C ASP A 65 -1.22 -3.41 -14.37
N ALA A 66 -1.67 -3.22 -15.61
CA ALA A 66 -2.08 -1.91 -16.12
C ALA A 66 -3.28 -1.33 -15.34
N ASP A 67 -4.21 -2.18 -14.89
CA ASP A 67 -5.40 -1.73 -14.17
C ASP A 67 -5.03 -1.20 -12.79
N VAL A 68 -4.13 -1.89 -12.08
CA VAL A 68 -3.56 -1.39 -10.82
C VAL A 68 -2.85 -0.06 -11.04
N ILE A 69 -2.03 0.06 -12.09
CA ILE A 69 -1.33 1.31 -12.40
C ILE A 69 -2.34 2.44 -12.69
N ASN A 70 -3.41 2.17 -13.43
CA ASN A 70 -4.44 3.15 -13.74
C ASN A 70 -5.22 3.59 -12.49
N LEU A 71 -5.50 2.66 -11.57
CA LEU A 71 -6.09 2.99 -10.28
C LEU A 71 -5.15 3.91 -9.48
N VAL A 72 -3.86 3.58 -9.38
CA VAL A 72 -2.88 4.44 -8.70
C VAL A 72 -2.83 5.83 -9.36
N LYS A 73 -2.85 5.91 -10.69
CA LYS A 73 -2.91 7.17 -11.44
C LYS A 73 -4.14 8.01 -11.13
N SER A 74 -5.31 7.38 -11.06
CA SER A 74 -6.57 8.08 -10.73
C SER A 74 -6.60 8.67 -9.32
N LEU A 75 -5.71 8.20 -8.42
CA LEU A 75 -5.52 8.78 -7.10
C LEU A 75 -4.62 10.02 -7.13
N GLU A 76 -4.04 10.37 -8.27
CA GLU A 76 -3.18 11.55 -8.47
C GLU A 76 -2.10 11.73 -7.38
N PRO A 77 -1.28 10.73 -7.08
CA PRO A 77 -0.22 10.87 -6.09
C PRO A 77 0.95 11.72 -6.62
N GLU A 78 1.47 12.60 -5.78
CA GLU A 78 2.67 13.40 -6.05
C GLU A 78 3.96 12.68 -5.61
N LEU A 79 3.85 11.76 -4.66
CA LEU A 79 4.98 10.97 -4.14
C LEU A 79 4.56 9.54 -3.84
N MET A 80 5.40 8.58 -4.21
CA MET A 80 5.29 7.21 -3.73
C MET A 80 6.27 6.95 -2.59
N LEU A 81 5.77 6.56 -1.42
CA LEU A 81 6.60 6.16 -0.29
C LEU A 81 6.58 4.64 -0.15
N VAL A 82 7.70 3.99 -0.50
CA VAL A 82 7.84 2.53 -0.44
C VAL A 82 8.67 2.14 0.79
N PHE A 83 8.15 1.24 1.63
CA PHE A 83 8.85 0.73 2.81
C PHE A 83 8.71 -0.79 2.89
N LEU A 84 9.84 -1.52 2.83
CA LEU A 84 9.90 -3.00 2.94
C LEU A 84 8.85 -3.74 2.08
N MET A 85 8.64 -3.28 0.85
CA MET A 85 7.78 -3.96 -0.12
C MET A 85 8.63 -4.82 -1.05
N VAL A 86 8.57 -6.14 -0.91
CA VAL A 86 9.39 -7.11 -1.67
C VAL A 86 8.63 -7.68 -2.89
N ARG A 87 7.49 -7.11 -3.27
CA ARG A 87 6.81 -7.50 -4.50
C ARG A 87 7.70 -7.13 -5.70
N PHE A 88 7.74 -7.97 -6.74
CA PHE A 88 8.34 -7.63 -8.03
C PHE A 88 7.60 -6.42 -8.64
N LEU A 89 7.95 -5.22 -8.18
CA LEU A 89 7.61 -3.95 -8.80
C LEU A 89 8.26 -4.01 -10.19
N ASN A 90 7.45 -4.34 -11.20
CA ASN A 90 7.93 -4.42 -12.57
C ASN A 90 8.42 -3.03 -13.03
N LYS A 91 9.30 -2.99 -14.04
CA LYS A 91 9.88 -1.72 -14.53
C LYS A 91 8.81 -0.66 -14.83
N ASN A 92 7.66 -1.09 -15.37
CA ASN A 92 6.57 -0.19 -15.76
C ASN A 92 5.95 0.53 -14.56
N PHE A 93 5.92 -0.11 -13.38
CA PHE A 93 5.40 0.49 -12.17
C PHE A 93 6.35 1.55 -11.59
N TRP A 94 7.68 1.34 -11.71
CA TRP A 94 8.68 2.32 -11.24
C TRP A 94 8.76 3.57 -12.12
N ILE A 95 8.65 3.43 -13.45
CA ILE A 95 8.73 4.55 -14.41
C ILE A 95 7.63 5.59 -14.14
N PHE A 96 6.49 5.18 -13.57
CA PHE A 96 5.38 6.10 -13.30
C PHE A 96 5.74 7.22 -12.30
N PHE A 97 6.66 7.00 -11.38
CA PHE A 97 7.01 7.97 -10.32
C PHE A 97 8.37 8.65 -10.53
N GLN A 98 8.90 8.68 -11.76
CA GLN A 98 10.10 9.46 -12.13
C GLN A 98 9.75 10.82 -12.73
#